data_AF-A0AAD6P8D2-F1
#
_entry.id   AF-A0AAD6P8D2-F1
#
_cell.length_a   1.000
_cell.length_b   1.000
_cell.length_c   1.000
_cell.angle_alpha   90.00
_cell.angle_beta   90.00
_cell.angle_gamma   90.00
#
_symmetry.space_group_name_H-M   'P 1'
#
loop_
_entity.id
_entity.type
_entity.pdbx_description
1 polymer ?
#
loop_
_entity_poly.entity_id
_entity_poly.type
_entity_poly.pdbx_seq_one_letter_code
_entity_poly.pdbx_strand_id
1 'polypeptide(L)'
;MACLVNTWQDLEPATLDALGDENKLKRAIKAPVYAVGPLVRPVDVNVRRDALDWLDMQPSQSVIYVSFGSGGTLSTKQTIELAWGLELSQQRFIWVLRPPIENNASANIFKTGSTAFDDSSSYLPDGFLTRTHNLGSGCSSSGIAIGWSGDEGGDKKYGEEDDGGRRRI
;
A
#
# COMPACT_ATOMS: atom_id res chain seq x y z
N MET A 1 30.48 -7.81 -23.16
CA MET A 1 29.33 -7.77 -22.23
C MET A 1 29.32 -6.41 -21.57
N ALA A 2 28.18 -5.75 -21.47
CA ALA A 2 28.02 -4.43 -20.84
C ALA A 2 27.02 -4.55 -19.67
N CYS A 3 27.15 -3.68 -18.66
CA CYS A 3 26.23 -3.58 -17.54
C CYS A 3 25.36 -2.34 -17.72
N LEU A 4 24.04 -2.52 -17.74
CA LEU A 4 23.08 -1.42 -17.73
C LEU A 4 22.56 -1.26 -16.31
N VAL A 5 22.64 -0.06 -15.75
CA VAL A 5 22.24 0.24 -14.38
C VAL A 5 21.14 1.29 -14.41
N ASN A 6 20.05 1.02 -13.70
CA ASN A 6 18.90 1.93 -13.60
C ASN A 6 19.19 3.07 -12.61
N THR A 7 20.11 3.95 -12.99
CA THR A 7 20.54 5.15 -12.25
C THR A 7 20.91 6.24 -13.26
N TRP A 8 21.27 7.45 -12.79
CA TRP A 8 21.74 8.54 -13.63
C TRP A 8 22.85 9.34 -12.94
N GLN A 9 23.60 10.14 -13.70
CA GLN A 9 24.82 10.79 -13.23
C GLN A 9 24.60 11.68 -12.01
N ASP A 10 23.50 12.44 -11.98
CA ASP A 10 23.24 13.37 -10.87
C ASP A 10 22.79 12.66 -9.59
N LEU A 11 22.27 11.42 -9.67
CA LEU A 11 21.89 10.65 -8.49
C LEU A 11 23.10 10.04 -7.78
N GLU A 12 24.03 9.46 -8.54
CA GLU A 12 25.15 8.69 -8.00
C GLU A 12 26.50 9.05 -8.68
N PRO A 13 26.92 10.33 -8.68
CA PRO A 13 28.08 10.76 -9.46
C PRO A 13 29.37 10.07 -8.99
N ALA A 14 29.60 10.01 -7.68
CA ALA A 14 30.80 9.39 -7.10
C ALA A 14 30.90 7.89 -7.40
N THR A 15 29.76 7.18 -7.42
CA THR A 15 29.71 5.74 -7.70
C THR A 15 30.02 5.48 -9.16
N LEU A 16 29.41 6.24 -10.08
CA LEU A 16 29.63 6.10 -11.53
C LEU A 16 31.06 6.48 -11.92
N ASP A 17 31.62 7.52 -11.33
CA ASP A 17 33.03 7.89 -11.52
C ASP A 17 33.97 6.77 -11.05
N ALA A 18 33.68 6.17 -9.88
CA ALA A 18 34.48 5.06 -9.36
C ALA A 18 34.41 3.80 -10.24
N LEU A 19 33.28 3.58 -10.92
CA LEU A 19 33.10 2.50 -11.90
C LEU A 19 33.85 2.76 -13.22
N GLY A 20 34.12 4.03 -13.55
CA GLY A 20 34.90 4.44 -14.71
C GLY A 20 36.42 4.52 -14.49
N ASP A 21 36.86 4.54 -13.23
CA ASP A 21 38.26 4.71 -12.83
C ASP A 21 38.99 3.37 -12.65
N GLU A 22 40.06 3.17 -13.42
CA GLU A 22 40.94 1.98 -13.39
C GLU A 22 41.59 1.75 -12.02
N ASN A 23 41.81 2.81 -11.25
CA ASN A 23 42.40 2.73 -9.91
C ASN A 23 41.38 2.41 -8.82
N LYS A 24 40.10 2.27 -9.16
CA LYS A 24 38.99 2.00 -8.24
C LYS A 24 38.24 0.73 -8.63
N LEU A 25 36.94 0.84 -8.95
CA LEU A 25 36.05 -0.31 -9.12
C LEU A 25 36.12 -0.91 -10.52
N LYS A 26 36.67 -0.19 -11.51
CA LYS A 26 36.78 -0.69 -12.88
C LYS A 26 37.64 -1.96 -13.00
N ARG A 27 38.63 -2.13 -12.11
CA ARG A 27 39.42 -3.37 -12.05
C ARG A 27 38.58 -4.59 -11.65
N ALA A 28 37.54 -4.41 -10.83
CA ALA A 28 36.62 -5.47 -10.42
C ALA A 28 35.52 -5.70 -11.47
N ILE A 29 35.08 -4.65 -12.17
CA ILE A 29 34.02 -4.70 -13.18
C ILE A 29 34.63 -4.43 -14.56
N LYS A 30 34.98 -5.51 -15.26
CA LYS A 30 35.62 -5.45 -16.59
C LYS A 30 34.67 -5.08 -17.74
N ALA A 31 33.37 -4.96 -17.46
CA ALA A 31 32.35 -4.60 -18.43
C ALA A 31 32.08 -3.09 -18.35
N PRO A 32 31.89 -2.37 -19.49
CA PRO A 32 31.45 -1.00 -19.45
C PRO A 32 30.09 -0.90 -18.74
N VAL A 33 29.97 0.10 -17.85
CA VAL A 33 28.75 0.38 -17.08
C VAL A 33 28.06 1.60 -17.68
N TYR A 34 26.77 1.47 -17.98
CA TYR A 34 25.96 2.55 -18.52
C TYR A 34 24.80 2.85 -17.56
N ALA A 35 24.75 4.08 -17.08
CA ALA A 35 23.61 4.63 -16.37
C ALA A 35 22.49 4.94 -17.38
N VAL A 36 21.37 4.22 -17.29
CA VAL A 36 20.24 4.30 -18.25
C VAL A 36 18.92 4.67 -17.57
N GLY A 37 18.96 5.14 -16.33
CA GLY A 37 17.80 5.47 -15.54
C GLY A 37 17.24 6.88 -15.79
N PRO A 38 16.05 7.19 -15.25
CA PRO A 38 15.17 6.27 -14.54
C PRO A 38 14.30 5.42 -15.49
N LEU A 39 14.52 4.11 -15.50
CA LEU A 39 13.65 3.12 -16.14
C LEU A 39 12.50 2.81 -15.17
N VAL A 40 11.41 3.53 -15.34
CA VAL A 40 10.17 3.35 -14.57
C VAL A 40 9.10 2.71 -15.42
N ARG A 41 8.18 1.98 -14.78
CA ARG A 41 7.04 1.41 -15.50
C ARG A 41 6.14 2.54 -16.03
N PRO A 42 5.59 2.39 -17.25
CA PRO A 42 4.54 3.28 -17.71
C PRO A 42 3.35 3.19 -16.74
N VAL A 43 2.72 4.33 -16.48
CA VAL A 43 1.53 4.40 -15.63
C VAL A 43 0.37 3.78 -16.41
N ASP A 44 -0.21 2.70 -15.86
CA ASP A 44 -1.45 2.14 -16.38
C ASP A 44 -2.62 2.94 -15.82
N VAL A 45 -3.37 3.61 -16.70
CA VAL A 45 -4.52 4.45 -16.35
C VAL A 45 -5.79 3.65 -16.03
N ASN A 46 -5.74 2.32 -16.20
CA ASN A 46 -6.86 1.41 -15.91
C ASN A 46 -6.84 0.83 -14.48
N VAL A 47 -5.96 1.33 -13.61
CA VAL A 47 -5.88 0.88 -12.21
C VAL A 47 -7.04 1.47 -11.39
N ARG A 48 -7.54 0.66 -10.45
CA ARG A 48 -8.64 0.96 -9.51
C ARG A 48 -8.56 2.39 -8.96
N ARG A 49 -9.66 3.12 -9.12
CA ARG A 49 -9.70 4.57 -8.90
C ARG A 49 -9.96 4.99 -7.47
N ASP A 50 -10.58 4.19 -6.62
CA ASP A 50 -11.09 4.67 -5.33
C ASP A 50 -10.01 5.33 -4.44
N ALA A 51 -8.77 4.81 -4.44
CA ALA A 51 -7.66 5.43 -3.71
C ALA A 51 -7.13 6.70 -4.39
N LEU A 52 -7.15 6.75 -5.72
CA LEU A 52 -6.76 7.91 -6.52
C LEU A 52 -7.82 9.02 -6.47
N ASP A 53 -9.10 8.68 -6.58
CA ASP A 53 -10.23 9.59 -6.44
C ASP A 53 -10.23 10.25 -5.06
N TRP A 54 -9.97 9.49 -3.99
CA TRP A 54 -9.78 10.10 -2.66
C TRP A 54 -8.53 10.97 -2.59
N LEU A 55 -7.42 10.57 -3.22
CA LEU A 55 -6.19 11.36 -3.24
C LEU A 55 -6.41 12.70 -3.95
N ASP A 56 -7.20 12.71 -5.03
CA ASP A 56 -7.58 13.91 -5.79
C ASP A 56 -8.40 14.91 -4.96
N MET A 57 -9.08 14.44 -3.90
CA MET A 57 -9.81 15.31 -2.97
C MET A 57 -8.91 15.94 -1.89
N GLN A 58 -7.63 15.55 -1.78
CA GLN A 58 -6.76 16.04 -0.72
C GLN A 58 -5.96 17.29 -1.15
N PRO A 59 -5.56 18.15 -0.20
CA PRO A 59 -4.64 19.25 -0.49
C PRO A 59 -3.32 18.75 -1.11
N SER A 60 -2.73 19.57 -1.98
CA SER A 60 -1.44 19.28 -2.60
C SER A 60 -0.36 18.96 -1.56
N GLN A 61 0.42 17.91 -1.80
CA GLN A 61 1.53 17.48 -0.94
C GLN A 61 1.15 17.18 0.52
N SER A 62 -0.12 16.81 0.79
CA SER A 62 -0.63 16.60 2.16
C SER A 62 -0.82 15.14 2.58
N VAL A 63 -0.51 14.19 1.70
CA VAL A 63 -0.74 12.75 1.91
C VAL A 63 0.58 11.99 1.93
N ILE A 64 0.78 11.16 2.96
CA ILE A 64 1.92 10.26 3.09
C ILE A 64 1.60 8.93 2.42
N TYR A 65 2.43 8.48 1.47
CA TYR A 65 2.36 7.12 0.94
C TYR A 65 3.35 6.21 1.67
N VAL A 66 2.84 5.13 2.26
CA VAL A 66 3.65 4.15 3.01
C VAL A 66 3.59 2.79 2.31
N SER A 67 4.74 2.31 1.85
CA SER A 67 4.89 0.98 1.26
C SER A 67 6.32 0.47 1.45
N PHE A 68 6.44 -0.80 1.82
CA PHE A 68 7.74 -1.49 1.98
C PHE A 68 8.10 -2.32 0.74
N GLY A 69 7.58 -1.95 -0.44
CA GLY A 69 7.79 -2.68 -1.68
C GLY A 69 7.03 -4.00 -1.74
N SER A 70 7.31 -4.80 -2.76
CA SER A 70 6.56 -6.03 -3.03
C SER A 70 6.90 -7.19 -2.09
N GLY A 71 8.13 -7.21 -1.56
CA GLY A 71 8.64 -8.28 -0.69
C GLY A 71 9.03 -7.81 0.73
N GLY A 72 8.91 -6.52 1.03
CA GLY A 72 9.18 -6.03 2.38
C GLY A 72 7.97 -6.24 3.30
N THR A 73 8.24 -6.71 4.51
CA THR A 73 7.25 -6.95 5.55
C THR A 73 7.79 -6.47 6.89
N LEU A 74 6.91 -5.98 7.74
CA LEU A 74 7.25 -5.59 9.12
C LEU A 74 6.94 -6.74 10.08
N SER A 75 7.61 -6.77 11.22
CA SER A 75 7.15 -7.57 12.37
C SER A 75 5.85 -6.99 12.94
N THR A 76 5.08 -7.79 13.66
CA THR A 76 3.83 -7.36 14.31
C THR A 76 4.05 -6.12 15.17
N LYS A 77 5.12 -6.12 15.98
CA LYS A 77 5.50 -4.96 16.81
C LYS A 77 5.77 -3.72 15.96
N GLN A 78 6.53 -3.83 14.88
CA GLN A 78 6.82 -2.69 13.99
C GLN A 78 5.55 -2.16 13.31
N THR A 79 4.63 -3.05 12.91
CA THR A 79 3.34 -2.66 12.33
C THR A 79 2.50 -1.87 13.32
N ILE A 80 2.44 -2.31 14.58
CA ILE A 80 1.73 -1.62 15.66
C ILE A 80 2.33 -0.23 15.91
N GLU A 81 3.64 -0.13 16.07
CA GLU A 81 4.32 1.17 16.29
C GLU A 81 4.12 2.13 15.10
N LEU A 82 4.16 1.61 13.87
CA LEU A 82 3.89 2.41 12.68
C LEU A 82 2.43 2.91 12.65
N ALA A 83 1.46 2.08 13.03
CA ALA A 83 0.07 2.49 13.13
C ALA A 83 -0.12 3.60 14.16
N TRP A 84 0.47 3.45 15.36
CA TRP A 84 0.47 4.52 16.37
C TRP A 84 1.14 5.79 15.85
N GLY A 85 2.27 5.68 15.17
CA GLY A 85 2.97 6.84 14.59
C GLY A 85 2.13 7.57 13.55
N LEU A 86 1.45 6.84 12.66
CA LEU A 86 0.54 7.42 11.66
C LEU A 86 -0.64 8.13 12.33
N GLU A 87 -1.28 7.50 13.32
CA GLU A 87 -2.39 8.09 14.06
C GLU A 87 -1.96 9.37 14.79
N LEU A 88 -0.85 9.32 15.54
CA LEU A 88 -0.34 10.46 16.30
C LEU A 88 0.17 11.60 15.40
N SER A 89 0.59 11.31 14.17
CA SER A 89 1.04 12.33 13.23
C SER A 89 -0.07 13.27 12.77
N GLN A 90 -1.33 12.82 12.85
CA GLN A 90 -2.52 13.52 12.32
C GLN A 90 -2.38 13.89 10.83
N GLN A 91 -1.46 13.24 10.11
CA GLN A 91 -1.30 13.39 8.67
C GLN A 91 -2.22 12.44 7.95
N ARG A 92 -2.63 12.82 6.74
CA ARG A 92 -3.36 11.92 5.85
C ARG A 92 -2.39 10.91 5.27
N PHE A 93 -2.82 9.66 5.11
CA PHE A 93 -1.93 8.62 4.59
C PHE A 93 -2.65 7.58 3.73
N ILE A 94 -1.89 6.96 2.85
CA ILE A 94 -2.23 5.71 2.15
C ILE A 94 -1.18 4.68 2.56
N TRP A 95 -1.61 3.60 3.21
CA TRP A 95 -0.71 2.56 3.68
C TRP A 95 -1.01 1.21 3.04
N VAL A 96 -0.06 0.71 2.24
CA VAL A 96 -0.09 -0.65 1.68
C VAL A 96 0.33 -1.63 2.77
N LEU A 97 -0.66 -2.17 3.46
CA LEU A 97 -0.47 -3.03 4.62
C LEU A 97 -0.34 -4.49 4.20
N ARG A 98 0.65 -5.19 4.77
CA ARG A 98 0.85 -6.63 4.57
C ARG A 98 0.90 -7.35 5.90
N PRO A 99 0.43 -8.61 5.96
CA PRO A 99 0.52 -9.42 7.16
C PRO A 99 1.97 -9.47 7.67
N PRO A 100 2.20 -9.24 8.97
CA PRO A 100 3.52 -9.31 9.54
C PRO A 100 4.11 -10.71 9.43
N ILE A 101 5.44 -10.80 9.35
CA ILE A 101 6.15 -12.09 9.41
C ILE A 101 6.57 -12.32 10.84
N GLU A 102 6.05 -13.39 11.44
CA GLU A 102 6.60 -13.97 12.66
C GLU A 102 7.47 -15.17 12.27
N ASN A 103 8.78 -15.03 12.44
CA ASN A 103 9.80 -16.10 12.41
C ASN A 103 10.10 -16.84 11.08
N ASN A 104 9.55 -16.45 9.91
CA ASN A 104 10.06 -16.98 8.63
C ASN A 104 9.92 -16.00 7.45
N ALA A 105 11.00 -15.24 7.19
CA ALA A 105 11.10 -14.25 6.12
C ALA A 105 10.85 -14.80 4.70
N SER A 106 10.99 -16.11 4.50
CA SER A 106 10.88 -16.73 3.17
C SER A 106 9.46 -17.10 2.73
N ALA A 107 8.48 -17.13 3.65
CA ALA A 107 7.18 -17.77 3.40
C ALA A 107 6.12 -16.87 2.73
N ASN A 108 6.34 -15.56 2.67
CA ASN A 108 5.33 -14.59 2.20
C ASN A 108 5.70 -13.85 0.91
N ILE A 109 6.74 -14.31 0.20
CA ILE A 109 7.34 -13.59 -0.94
C ILE A 109 6.28 -13.18 -1.98
N PHE A 110 5.27 -14.01 -2.31
CA PHE A 110 4.09 -13.57 -3.07
C PHE A 110 2.90 -14.51 -2.83
N LYS A 111 2.16 -14.34 -1.73
CA LYS A 111 0.82 -14.97 -1.60
C LYS A 111 -0.25 -13.98 -2.04
N THR A 112 -0.32 -13.70 -3.34
CA THR A 112 -1.36 -12.89 -3.99
C THR A 112 -2.62 -13.69 -4.35
N GLY A 113 -2.80 -14.91 -3.81
CA GLY A 113 -3.90 -15.80 -4.21
C GLY A 113 -4.60 -16.59 -3.10
N SER A 114 -4.22 -16.45 -1.83
CA SER A 114 -4.93 -17.11 -0.72
C SER A 114 -5.77 -16.10 0.04
N THR A 115 -7.06 -16.37 0.10
CA THR A 115 -8.18 -15.63 0.71
C THR A 115 -8.11 -15.45 2.24
N ALA A 116 -6.92 -15.29 2.81
CA ALA A 116 -6.73 -15.05 4.24
C ALA A 116 -6.67 -13.54 4.56
N PHE A 117 -7.60 -12.76 3.99
CA PHE A 117 -7.71 -11.31 4.23
C PHE A 117 -8.68 -10.96 5.35
N ASP A 118 -9.16 -11.95 6.09
CA ASP A 118 -10.17 -11.76 7.15
C ASP A 118 -9.58 -11.32 8.51
N ASP A 119 -8.24 -11.14 8.58
CA ASP A 119 -7.58 -10.83 9.86
C ASP A 119 -6.56 -9.69 9.73
N SER A 120 -6.84 -8.68 8.89
CA SER A 120 -5.99 -7.47 8.84
C SER A 120 -6.09 -6.63 10.12
N SER A 121 -7.08 -6.90 10.98
CA SER A 121 -7.28 -6.26 12.27
C SER A 121 -6.38 -6.81 13.37
N SER A 122 -5.92 -8.06 13.31
CA SER A 122 -5.18 -8.67 14.44
C SER A 122 -3.82 -8.03 14.71
N TYR A 123 -3.24 -7.36 13.72
CA TYR A 123 -1.93 -6.71 13.83
C TYR A 123 -1.99 -5.18 13.78
N LEU A 124 -3.18 -4.60 13.89
CA LEU A 124 -3.38 -3.16 14.07
C LEU A 124 -3.81 -2.88 15.51
N PRO A 125 -3.51 -1.68 16.06
CA PRO A 125 -4.06 -1.27 17.33
C PRO A 125 -5.60 -1.32 17.32
N ASP A 126 -6.19 -1.75 18.43
CA ASP A 126 -7.65 -1.82 18.56
C ASP A 126 -8.29 -0.48 18.18
N GLY A 127 -9.31 -0.54 17.32
CA GLY A 127 -10.04 0.64 16.85
C GLY A 127 -9.26 1.60 15.94
N PHE A 128 -8.05 1.25 15.48
CA PHE A 128 -7.24 2.10 14.60
C PHE A 128 -8.00 2.53 13.33
N LEU A 129 -8.65 1.58 12.65
CA LEU A 129 -9.42 1.88 11.43
C LEU A 129 -10.58 2.84 11.71
N THR A 130 -11.24 2.68 12.87
CA THR A 130 -12.31 3.59 13.30
C THR A 130 -11.78 4.97 13.65
N ARG A 131 -10.59 5.08 14.28
CA ARG A 131 -10.02 6.39 14.65
C ARG A 131 -9.41 7.15 13.49
N THR A 132 -8.95 6.45 12.46
CA THR A 132 -8.25 7.03 11.31
C THR A 132 -9.11 7.12 10.03
N HIS A 133 -10.40 6.77 10.12
CA HIS A 133 -11.29 6.73 8.96
C HIS A 133 -11.44 8.06 8.20
N ASN A 134 -11.27 9.19 8.89
CA ASN A 134 -11.32 10.53 8.30
C ASN A 134 -9.96 10.99 7.74
N LEU A 135 -8.89 10.22 7.96
CA LEU A 135 -7.51 10.53 7.58
C LEU A 135 -6.99 9.65 6.41
N GLY A 136 -7.74 8.62 5.99
CA GLY A 136 -7.40 7.73 4.86
C GLY A 136 -8.62 7.37 3.99
N SER A 137 -8.42 7.02 2.70
CA SER A 137 -9.46 6.42 1.82
C SER A 137 -9.75 4.99 2.27
N GLY A 138 -10.89 4.31 1.99
CA GLY A 138 -11.42 3.95 0.65
C GLY A 138 -11.62 2.45 0.23
N CYS A 139 -10.65 1.80 -0.41
CA CYS A 139 -10.75 0.58 -1.24
C CYS A 139 -10.49 -0.81 -0.57
N SER A 140 -11.56 -1.63 -0.43
CA SER A 140 -11.47 -3.08 -0.16
C SER A 140 -11.32 -3.88 -1.44
N SER A 141 -10.08 -4.06 -1.90
CA SER A 141 -9.56 -5.33 -2.45
C SER A 141 -8.16 -5.07 -3.00
N SER A 142 -7.21 -5.93 -2.62
CA SER A 142 -5.76 -5.83 -2.86
C SER A 142 -4.97 -5.00 -1.84
N GLY A 143 -4.96 -5.41 -0.57
CA GLY A 143 -3.85 -5.13 0.35
C GLY A 143 -3.51 -3.66 0.62
N ILE A 144 -4.48 -2.76 0.58
CA ILE A 144 -4.33 -1.39 1.06
C ILE A 144 -5.21 -1.25 2.30
N ALA A 145 -4.61 -0.89 3.44
CA ALA A 145 -5.36 -0.57 4.65
C ALA A 145 -5.79 0.89 4.56
N ILE A 146 -7.09 1.05 4.70
CA ILE A 146 -7.80 2.13 4.08
C ILE A 146 -9.06 2.29 4.95
N GLY A 147 -9.22 3.45 5.58
CA GLY A 147 -10.27 3.76 6.53
C GLY A 147 -11.66 3.78 5.87
N TRP A 148 -12.68 3.24 6.57
CA TRP A 148 -14.05 3.14 6.09
C TRP A 148 -14.89 4.34 6.54
N SER A 149 -15.59 5.00 5.61
CA SER A 149 -16.70 5.92 5.92
C SER A 149 -17.99 5.34 5.32
N GLY A 150 -19.01 5.20 6.16
CA GLY A 150 -20.34 4.74 5.74
C GLY A 150 -21.31 4.75 6.91
N ASP A 151 -21.88 5.93 7.18
CA ASP A 151 -23.16 6.07 7.86
C ASP A 151 -24.27 5.57 6.92
N GLU A 152 -25.13 4.67 7.38
CA GLU A 152 -26.55 4.65 6.98
C GLU A 152 -27.40 4.27 8.20
N GLY A 153 -27.86 5.29 8.92
CA GLY A 153 -29.17 5.24 9.56
C GLY A 153 -30.24 5.56 8.52
N GLY A 154 -31.22 4.68 8.34
CA GLY A 154 -32.34 4.90 7.43
C GLY A 154 -33.33 3.75 7.38
N ASP A 155 -34.43 3.90 8.13
CA ASP A 155 -35.69 3.15 8.11
C ASP A 155 -35.92 2.21 6.90
N LYS A 156 -36.11 0.92 7.21
CA LYS A 156 -36.99 0.04 6.44
C LYS A 156 -37.95 -0.65 7.40
N LYS A 157 -39.17 -0.09 7.49
CA LYS A 157 -40.34 -0.79 8.02
C LYS A 157 -40.52 -2.07 7.21
N TYR A 158 -40.49 -3.21 7.89
CA TYR A 158 -40.98 -4.46 7.33
C TYR A 158 -42.50 -4.34 7.17
N GLY A 159 -42.95 -4.23 5.92
CA GLY A 159 -44.31 -4.55 5.55
C GLY A 159 -44.42 -6.06 5.47
N GLU A 160 -45.12 -6.64 6.43
CA GLU A 160 -45.53 -8.04 6.44
C GLU A 160 -46.81 -8.15 5.59
N GLU A 161 -46.69 -8.66 4.37
CA GLU A 161 -47.79 -9.28 3.63
C GLU A 161 -47.68 -10.80 3.87
N ASP A 162 -48.66 -11.35 4.58
CA ASP A 162 -49.20 -12.71 4.39
C ASP A 162 -50.61 -12.69 5.01
N ASP A 163 -51.64 -12.68 4.18
CA ASP A 163 -52.36 -13.83 3.62
C ASP A 163 -53.46 -14.34 4.55
N GLY A 164 -54.67 -14.52 4.01
CA GLY A 164 -55.77 -15.08 4.80
C GLY A 164 -57.17 -14.54 4.53
N GLY A 165 -57.62 -14.61 3.28
CA GLY A 165 -58.90 -15.27 3.01
C GLY A 165 -60.25 -14.56 3.28
N ARG A 166 -61.12 -14.78 2.29
CA ARG A 166 -62.56 -15.13 2.43
C ARG A 166 -63.60 -13.99 2.44
N ARG A 167 -64.11 -13.77 1.23
CA ARG A 167 -65.52 -13.80 0.80
C ARG A 167 -66.59 -13.04 1.62
N ARG A 168 -67.33 -12.27 0.80
CA ARG A 168 -68.79 -12.12 0.65
C ARG A 168 -69.42 -10.85 1.22
N ILE A 169 -70.26 -10.32 0.32
CA ILE A 169 -71.33 -9.31 0.37
C ILE A 169 -70.93 -7.88 0.70
#